data_AF-A0A8T1RNB7-F1
#
_entry.id   AF-A0A8T1RNB7-F1
#
_cell.length_a   1.000
_cell.length_b   1.000
_cell.length_c   1.000
_cell.angle_alpha   90.00
_cell.angle_beta   90.00
_cell.angle_gamma   90.00
#
_symmetry.space_group_name_H-M   'P 1'
#
loop_
_entity.id
_entity.type
_entity.pdbx_description
1 polymer ?
#
loop_
_entity_poly.entity_id
_entity_poly.type
_entity_poly.pdbx_seq_one_letter_code
_entity_poly.pdbx_strand_id
1 'polypeptide(L)'
;MDPSSLEDSISWDFLDYSFISGNPSPEFCLPDHSASVEIDFSSGREGDCGQRDCSRKRGRNDSCSRPVSKACRERLRRERLNDRFLELSSVLDPGRTVKTDKHAILDDAIRILNQLRSESQELKETNEKLLGEIQSLKAEKDELREEKLVLKADKERLEQQLKAMAIPPAGFIPGHPAAYHAGPNKMAVFSSYGFVPMWQYLPPAARDTSHDHELRPPAA
;
A
#
# COMPACT_ATOMS: atom_id res chain seq x y z
N MET A 1 2.48 12.92 -40.78
CA MET A 1 2.46 13.24 -39.34
C MET A 1 1.21 12.58 -38.80
N ASP A 2 1.31 11.29 -38.47
CA ASP A 2 0.18 10.52 -37.93
C ASP A 2 0.03 10.83 -36.44
N PRO A 3 -1.17 11.21 -35.96
CA PRO A 3 -1.40 11.57 -34.56
C PRO A 3 -1.50 10.36 -33.61
N SER A 4 -1.28 9.14 -34.09
CA SER A 4 -1.52 7.89 -33.34
C SER A 4 -0.35 7.40 -32.49
N SER A 5 0.80 8.08 -32.51
CA SER A 5 2.04 7.60 -31.88
C SER A 5 2.26 8.04 -30.42
N LEU A 6 1.35 8.82 -29.83
CA LEU A 6 1.63 9.53 -28.57
C LEU A 6 1.11 8.87 -27.30
N GLU A 7 0.36 7.76 -27.39
CA GLU A 7 -0.19 7.07 -26.20
C GLU A 7 0.63 5.87 -25.73
N ASP A 8 1.69 5.47 -26.45
CA ASP A 8 2.41 4.22 -26.19
C ASP A 8 3.51 4.32 -25.10
N SER A 9 3.65 5.47 -24.41
CA SER A 9 4.73 5.69 -23.44
C SER A 9 4.25 6.09 -22.04
N ILE A 10 3.14 5.53 -21.56
CA ILE A 10 2.92 5.45 -20.11
C ILE A 10 3.80 4.28 -19.63
N SER A 11 5.07 4.59 -19.37
CA SER A 11 6.04 3.66 -18.78
C SER A 11 5.57 3.33 -17.37
N TRP A 12 4.93 2.18 -17.24
CA TRP A 12 4.57 1.57 -15.96
C TRP A 12 5.80 1.09 -15.17
N ASP A 13 7.01 1.29 -15.71
CA ASP A 13 8.28 0.90 -15.09
C ASP A 13 8.69 1.85 -13.95
N PHE A 14 8.12 3.06 -13.89
CA PHE A 14 8.38 4.01 -12.81
C PHE A 14 7.83 3.54 -11.44
N LEU A 15 6.89 2.59 -11.43
CA LEU A 15 6.29 2.05 -10.21
C LEU A 15 6.97 0.77 -9.69
N ASP A 16 8.20 0.47 -10.15
CA ASP A 16 9.00 -0.59 -9.54
C ASP A 16 9.51 -0.13 -8.16
N TYR A 17 8.61 -0.14 -7.18
CA TYR A 17 8.87 0.10 -5.76
C TYR A 17 9.51 -1.15 -5.15
N SER A 18 10.62 -1.60 -5.75
CA SER A 18 11.48 -2.68 -5.26
C SER A 18 12.18 -2.31 -3.93
N PHE A 19 11.98 -1.08 -3.44
CA PHE A 19 12.40 -0.63 -2.11
C PHE A 19 11.70 -1.39 -0.96
N ILE A 20 10.43 -1.78 -1.12
CA ILE A 20 9.66 -2.41 -0.01
C ILE A 20 10.10 -3.86 0.24
N SER A 21 10.68 -4.53 -0.76
CA SER A 21 11.21 -5.90 -0.62
C SER A 21 12.56 -5.98 0.10
N GLY A 22 13.20 -4.84 0.38
CA GLY A 22 14.59 -4.80 0.82
C GLY A 22 14.82 -4.56 2.31
N ASN A 23 13.79 -4.60 3.17
CA ASN A 23 13.99 -4.40 4.60
C ASN A 23 13.94 -5.75 5.34
N PRO A 24 15.09 -6.40 5.62
CA PRO A 24 15.13 -7.33 6.73
C PRO A 24 14.92 -6.49 7.98
N SER A 25 13.74 -6.60 8.58
CA SER A 25 13.47 -6.05 9.91
C SER A 25 14.66 -6.38 10.81
N PRO A 26 15.25 -5.41 11.55
CA PRO A 26 16.34 -5.72 12.46
C PRO A 26 15.76 -6.61 13.55
N GLU A 27 16.05 -7.91 13.46
CA GLU A 27 15.89 -8.82 14.59
C GLU A 27 16.66 -8.21 15.77
N PHE A 28 15.93 -7.71 16.76
CA PHE A 28 16.49 -7.47 18.08
C PHE A 28 16.76 -8.83 18.72
N CYS A 29 17.84 -9.48 18.26
CA CYS A 29 18.48 -10.58 18.95
C CYS A 29 19.12 -10.03 20.22
N LEU A 30 18.40 -10.07 21.34
CA LEU A 30 19.01 -9.89 22.65
C LEU A 30 19.98 -11.07 22.88
N PRO A 31 21.28 -10.82 23.15
CA PRO A 31 22.19 -11.89 23.50
C PRO A 31 21.86 -12.43 24.89
N ASP A 32 21.51 -13.71 24.96
CA ASP A 32 21.57 -14.50 26.18
C ASP A 32 23.05 -14.68 26.55
N HIS A 33 23.52 -13.92 27.54
CA HIS A 33 24.82 -14.16 28.18
C HIS A 33 24.66 -14.27 29.68
N SER A 34 24.27 -15.46 30.11
CA SER A 34 24.68 -16.01 31.40
C SER A 34 26.20 -16.27 31.36
N ALA A 35 27.01 -15.31 31.81
CA ALA A 35 28.40 -15.57 32.18
C ALA A 35 28.89 -14.52 33.18
N SER A 36 28.97 -14.96 34.42
CA SER A 36 29.80 -14.43 35.50
C SER A 36 31.23 -14.10 35.04
N VAL A 37 31.64 -12.84 35.15
CA VAL A 37 33.06 -12.44 35.33
C VAL A 37 33.10 -11.18 36.19
N GLU A 38 33.87 -11.25 37.26
CA GLU A 38 34.16 -10.15 38.18
C GLU A 38 35.04 -9.08 37.54
N ILE A 39 34.76 -7.80 37.80
CA ILE A 39 35.71 -6.71 37.55
C ILE A 39 35.65 -5.73 38.73
N ASP A 40 36.78 -5.66 39.43
CA ASP A 40 37.07 -4.76 40.55
C ASP A 40 37.49 -3.35 40.10
N PHE A 41 36.91 -2.37 40.79
CA PHE A 41 37.48 -1.14 41.40
C PHE A 41 38.55 -0.25 40.72
N SER A 42 38.19 1.03 40.51
CA SER A 42 38.92 2.30 40.82
C SER A 42 38.50 3.42 39.84
N SER A 43 38.44 4.72 40.13
CA SER A 43 38.55 5.59 41.30
C SER A 43 38.14 7.00 40.84
N GLY A 44 37.49 7.79 41.71
CA GLY A 44 37.62 9.25 41.72
C GLY A 44 36.66 10.10 40.87
N ARG A 45 35.73 10.79 41.55
CA ARG A 45 35.78 12.26 41.71
C ARG A 45 34.63 12.75 42.60
N GLU A 46 35.03 13.61 43.53
CA GLU A 46 34.18 14.36 44.45
C GLU A 46 33.24 15.32 43.71
N GLY A 47 32.05 15.51 44.27
CA GLY A 47 31.03 16.43 43.77
C GLY A 47 29.87 16.55 44.75
N ASP A 48 30.16 17.21 45.86
CA ASP A 48 29.26 18.01 46.72
C ASP A 48 27.77 17.61 46.79
N CYS A 49 27.37 17.00 47.91
CA CYS A 49 25.96 16.85 48.27
C CYS A 49 25.65 17.66 49.55
N GLY A 50 24.84 18.69 49.36
CA GLY A 50 24.41 19.62 50.39
C GLY A 50 23.80 18.93 51.61
N GLN A 51 24.32 19.31 52.79
CA GLN A 51 23.77 18.99 54.10
C GLN A 51 22.29 19.37 54.18
N ARG A 52 21.44 18.38 54.43
CA ARG A 52 20.13 18.61 55.06
C ARG A 52 20.21 18.18 56.52
N ASP A 53 20.19 19.17 57.39
CA ASP A 53 20.19 19.05 58.83
C ASP A 53 19.09 18.12 59.33
N CYS A 54 19.50 16.97 59.87
CA CYS A 54 18.67 16.18 60.76
C CYS A 54 19.18 16.40 62.20
N SER A 55 18.61 17.42 62.84
CA SER A 55 18.80 17.67 64.26
C SER A 55 18.31 16.49 65.10
N ARG A 56 19.23 15.66 65.60
CA ARG A 56 19.13 14.91 66.86
C ARG A 56 20.51 14.42 67.30
N LYS A 57 21.00 15.03 68.39
CA LYS A 57 22.24 14.73 69.11
C LYS A 57 22.51 13.23 69.28
N ARG A 58 23.51 12.70 68.58
CA ARG A 58 24.62 11.91 69.16
C ARG A 58 25.72 11.79 68.11
N GLY A 59 26.81 12.53 68.30
CA GLY A 59 27.96 12.46 67.40
C GLY A 59 28.53 11.04 67.36
N ARG A 60 28.85 10.57 66.14
CA ARG A 60 29.91 9.60 65.86
C ARG A 60 30.11 9.45 64.35
N ASN A 61 31.04 10.26 63.86
CA ASN A 61 32.06 10.01 62.84
C ASN A 61 31.65 9.34 61.52
N ASP A 62 31.60 10.17 60.49
CA ASP A 62 31.86 9.85 59.09
C ASP A 62 33.29 9.36 58.88
N SER A 63 33.51 8.06 59.09
CA SER A 63 34.73 7.40 58.63
C SER A 63 34.42 5.94 58.31
N CYS A 64 34.41 5.67 57.01
CA CYS A 64 34.20 4.36 56.41
C CYS A 64 35.43 3.47 56.67
N SER A 65 35.42 2.67 57.74
CA SER A 65 36.33 1.50 57.90
C SER A 65 35.86 0.51 58.98
N ARG A 66 34.54 0.38 59.22
CA ARG A 66 34.00 -0.65 60.11
C ARG A 66 33.27 -1.71 59.30
N PRO A 67 33.35 -3.00 59.66
CA PRO A 67 32.53 -4.03 59.01
C PRO A 67 31.09 -3.56 59.06
N VAL A 68 30.47 -3.40 57.88
CA VAL A 68 29.15 -2.79 57.73
C VAL A 68 28.20 -3.49 58.68
N SER A 69 27.56 -2.75 59.60
CA SER A 69 26.58 -3.36 60.50
C SER A 69 25.48 -4.02 59.66
N LYS A 70 24.91 -5.14 60.12
CA LYS A 70 23.78 -5.82 59.46
C LYS A 70 22.67 -4.83 59.07
N ALA A 71 22.41 -3.83 59.92
CA ALA A 71 21.43 -2.78 59.66
C ALA A 71 21.81 -1.87 58.48
N CYS A 72 23.10 -1.51 58.34
CA CYS A 72 23.55 -0.67 57.23
C CYS A 72 23.51 -1.41 55.90
N ARG A 73 23.85 -2.71 55.88
CA ARG A 73 23.67 -3.57 54.69
C ARG A 73 22.20 -3.63 54.25
N GLU A 74 21.28 -3.82 55.18
CA GLU A 74 19.85 -3.87 54.86
C GLU A 74 19.30 -2.52 54.39
N ARG A 75 19.78 -1.40 54.95
CA ARG A 75 19.43 -0.07 54.46
C ARG A 75 19.81 0.08 52.98
N LEU A 76 21.06 -0.23 52.63
CA LEU A 76 21.53 -0.15 51.24
C LEU A 76 20.76 -1.09 50.30
N ARG A 77 20.37 -2.28 50.78
CA ARG A 77 19.52 -3.20 50.02
C ARG A 77 18.15 -2.59 49.70
N ARG A 78 17.53 -1.91 50.68
CA ARG A 78 16.22 -1.26 50.51
C ARG A 78 16.31 -0.02 49.64
N GLU A 79 17.37 0.76 49.76
CA GLU A 79 17.65 1.93 48.89
C GLU A 79 17.73 1.47 47.44
N ARG A 80 18.58 0.48 47.13
CA ARG A 80 18.68 -0.10 45.77
C ARG A 80 17.35 -0.63 45.24
N LEU A 81 16.54 -1.26 46.08
CA LEU A 81 15.21 -1.73 45.68
C LEU A 81 14.28 -0.57 45.38
N ASN A 82 14.29 0.49 46.20
CA ASN A 82 13.47 1.67 45.96
C ASN A 82 13.90 2.40 44.68
N ASP A 83 15.21 2.47 44.39
CA ASP A 83 15.73 3.04 43.15
C ASP A 83 15.14 2.32 41.91
N ARG A 84 15.01 0.99 41.97
CA ARG A 84 14.36 0.21 40.90
C ARG A 84 12.88 0.52 40.74
N PHE A 85 12.15 0.75 41.84
CA PHE A 85 10.75 1.17 41.77
C PHE A 85 10.60 2.57 41.19
N LEU A 86 11.52 3.49 41.51
CA LEU A 86 11.55 4.84 40.94
C LEU A 86 11.83 4.78 39.44
N GLU A 87 12.85 4.03 39.03
CA GLU A 87 13.19 3.78 37.62
C GLU A 87 11.98 3.20 36.86
N LEU A 88 11.37 2.13 37.39
CA LEU A 88 10.18 1.53 36.78
C LEU A 88 9.04 2.55 36.65
N SER A 89 8.74 3.33 37.70
CA SER A 89 7.68 4.34 37.64
C SER A 89 7.92 5.40 36.55
N SER A 90 9.19 5.78 36.32
CA SER A 90 9.55 6.77 35.31
C SER A 90 9.38 6.25 33.88
N VAL A 91 9.61 4.95 33.66
CA VAL A 91 9.43 4.29 32.36
C VAL A 91 7.95 4.09 32.04
N LEU A 92 7.13 3.74 33.04
CA LEU A 92 5.71 3.46 32.85
C LEU A 92 4.87 4.71 32.56
N ASP A 93 5.30 5.88 33.03
CA ASP A 93 4.54 7.13 32.88
C ASP A 93 5.48 8.33 32.65
N PRO A 94 6.09 8.43 31.45
CA PRO A 94 7.00 9.53 31.13
C PRO A 94 6.24 10.86 31.12
N GLY A 95 6.37 11.65 32.19
CA GLY A 95 5.78 13.00 32.29
C GLY A 95 4.74 13.20 33.39
N ARG A 96 4.38 12.17 34.16
CA ARG A 96 3.50 12.31 35.34
C ARG A 96 4.30 12.29 36.65
N THR A 97 3.69 12.74 37.74
CA THR A 97 4.31 12.75 39.08
C THR A 97 4.74 11.34 39.52
N VAL A 98 5.92 11.24 40.13
CA VAL A 98 6.47 9.97 40.64
C VAL A 98 5.46 9.26 41.54
N LYS A 99 4.98 8.11 41.08
CA LYS A 99 4.08 7.25 41.86
C LYS A 99 4.89 6.64 43.00
N THR A 100 4.35 6.69 44.22
CA THR A 100 5.02 6.16 45.41
C THR A 100 4.44 4.83 45.89
N ASP A 101 3.23 4.47 45.43
CA ASP A 101 2.61 3.19 45.76
C ASP A 101 3.19 2.06 44.91
N LYS A 102 3.81 1.08 45.59
CA LYS A 102 4.49 -0.04 44.96
C LYS A 102 3.52 -1.00 44.26
N HIS A 103 2.32 -1.20 44.79
CA HIS A 103 1.35 -2.11 44.17
C HIS A 103 0.83 -1.53 42.87
N ALA A 104 0.41 -0.26 42.88
CA ALA A 104 0.01 0.44 41.66
C ALA A 104 1.09 0.45 40.58
N ILE A 105 2.38 0.64 40.93
CA ILE A 105 3.49 0.56 39.96
C ILE A 105 3.56 -0.83 39.31
N LEU A 106 3.41 -1.90 40.09
CA LEU A 106 3.46 -3.27 39.56
C LEU A 106 2.23 -3.59 38.70
N ASP A 107 1.03 -3.19 39.11
CA ASP A 107 -0.20 -3.37 38.35
C ASP A 107 -0.15 -2.60 37.02
N ASP A 108 0.37 -1.37 37.05
CA ASP A 108 0.62 -0.56 35.85
C ASP A 108 1.63 -1.24 34.92
N ALA A 109 2.73 -1.79 35.47
CA ALA A 109 3.73 -2.50 34.68
C ALA A 109 3.13 -3.71 33.95
N ILE A 110 2.35 -4.53 34.66
CA ILE A 110 1.69 -5.71 34.08
C ILE A 110 0.72 -5.27 32.98
N ARG A 111 -0.09 -4.25 33.25
CA ARG A 111 -1.07 -3.74 32.29
C ARG A 111 -0.42 -3.21 31.02
N ILE A 112 0.57 -2.35 31.15
CA ILE A 112 1.28 -1.74 30.00
C ILE A 112 2.03 -2.82 29.21
N LEU A 113 2.69 -3.77 29.88
CA LEU A 113 3.38 -4.87 29.21
C LEU A 113 2.43 -5.71 28.35
N ASN A 114 1.24 -6.02 28.89
CA ASN A 114 0.23 -6.77 28.14
C ASN A 114 -0.32 -5.97 26.95
N GLN A 115 -0.57 -4.67 27.16
CA GLN A 115 -1.02 -3.77 26.10
C GLN A 115 0.00 -3.68 24.96
N LEU A 116 1.28 -3.46 25.29
CA LEU A 116 2.35 -3.39 24.29
C LEU A 116 2.53 -4.72 23.54
N ARG A 117 2.33 -5.86 24.22
CA ARG A 117 2.34 -7.18 23.57
C ARG A 117 1.18 -7.34 22.58
N SER A 118 -0.03 -6.93 22.95
CA SER A 118 -1.17 -6.97 22.03
C SER A 118 -0.99 -6.04 20.84
N GLU A 119 -0.53 -4.81 21.07
CA GLU A 119 -0.27 -3.83 19.99
C GLU A 119 0.83 -4.32 19.05
N SER A 120 1.92 -4.89 19.59
CA SER A 120 2.99 -5.47 18.79
C SER A 120 2.51 -6.65 17.94
N GLN A 121 1.58 -7.45 18.46
CA GLN A 121 1.01 -8.58 17.73
C GLN A 121 0.06 -8.10 16.62
N GLU A 122 -0.80 -7.13 16.90
CA GLU A 122 -1.69 -6.53 15.90
C GLU A 122 -0.90 -5.83 14.78
N LEU A 123 0.16 -5.09 15.12
CA LEU A 123 1.05 -4.49 14.13
C LEU A 123 1.73 -5.54 13.24
N LYS A 124 2.11 -6.68 13.81
CA LYS A 124 2.68 -7.79 13.05
C LYS A 124 1.65 -8.38 12.07
N GLU A 125 0.45 -8.67 12.55
CA GLU A 125 -0.63 -9.22 11.73
C GLU A 125 -1.06 -8.27 10.60
N THR A 126 -1.18 -6.97 10.90
CA THR A 126 -1.52 -5.96 9.89
C THR A 126 -0.41 -5.77 8.85
N ASN A 127 0.86 -5.84 9.26
CA ASN A 127 1.99 -5.79 8.34
C ASN A 127 2.01 -7.02 7.42
N GLU A 128 1.84 -8.23 7.97
CA GLU A 128 1.73 -9.47 7.19
C GLU A 128 0.58 -9.41 6.18
N LYS A 129 -0.58 -8.89 6.61
CA LYS A 129 -1.73 -8.68 5.72
C LYS A 129 -1.42 -7.71 4.58
N LEU A 130 -0.85 -6.55 4.87
CA LEU A 130 -0.48 -5.56 3.85
C LEU A 130 0.56 -6.10 2.87
N LEU A 131 1.54 -6.88 3.35
CA LEU A 131 2.50 -7.55 2.48
C LEU A 131 1.81 -8.57 1.55
N GLY A 132 0.82 -9.31 2.05
CA GLY A 132 -0.02 -10.19 1.23
C GLY A 132 -0.80 -9.43 0.15
N GLU A 133 -1.42 -8.30 0.51
CA GLU A 133 -2.13 -7.44 -0.45
C GLU A 133 -1.18 -6.87 -1.52
N ILE A 134 0.01 -6.44 -1.13
CA ILE A 134 1.04 -5.97 -2.08
C ILE A 134 1.44 -7.08 -3.05
N GLN A 135 1.63 -8.31 -2.57
CA GLN A 135 1.96 -9.44 -3.43
C GLN A 135 0.82 -9.78 -4.40
N SER A 136 -0.43 -9.77 -3.93
CA SER A 136 -1.61 -9.99 -4.76
C SER A 136 -1.73 -8.92 -5.86
N LEU A 137 -1.59 -7.63 -5.51
CA LEU A 137 -1.65 -6.53 -6.47
C LEU A 137 -0.50 -6.57 -7.47
N LYS A 138 0.70 -7.01 -7.05
CA LYS A 138 1.82 -7.22 -7.98
C LYS A 138 1.49 -8.30 -9.02
N ALA A 139 0.94 -9.43 -8.57
CA ALA A 139 0.53 -10.51 -9.46
C ALA A 139 -0.56 -10.06 -10.45
N GLU A 140 -1.61 -9.39 -9.96
CA GLU A 140 -2.68 -8.85 -10.81
C GLU A 140 -2.15 -7.82 -11.82
N LYS A 141 -1.25 -6.93 -11.39
CA LYS A 141 -0.58 -5.97 -12.28
C LYS A 141 0.25 -6.68 -13.36
N ASP A 142 0.90 -7.80 -13.06
CA ASP A 142 1.66 -8.57 -14.04
C ASP A 142 0.75 -9.34 -15.00
N GLU A 143 -0.37 -9.91 -14.53
CA GLU A 143 -1.41 -10.54 -15.34
C GLU A 143 -2.03 -9.54 -16.34
N LEU A 144 -2.41 -8.34 -15.89
CA LEU A 144 -2.93 -7.28 -16.77
C LEU A 144 -1.92 -6.85 -17.84
N ARG A 145 -0.61 -6.91 -17.55
CA ARG A 145 0.43 -6.62 -18.55
C ARG A 145 0.48 -7.71 -19.62
N GLU A 146 0.35 -8.97 -19.23
CA GLU A 146 0.29 -10.09 -20.16
C GLU A 146 -0.96 -10.01 -21.03
N GLU A 147 -2.14 -9.81 -20.44
CA GLU A 147 -3.41 -9.65 -21.18
C GLU A 147 -3.35 -8.47 -22.15
N LYS A 148 -2.80 -7.33 -21.72
CA LYS A 148 -2.61 -6.17 -22.59
C LYS A 148 -1.73 -6.50 -23.80
N LEU A 149 -0.65 -7.25 -23.61
CA LEU A 149 0.25 -7.66 -24.69
C LEU A 149 -0.48 -8.54 -25.70
N VAL A 150 -1.23 -9.54 -25.21
CA VAL A 150 -2.02 -10.46 -26.03
C VAL A 150 -3.08 -9.69 -26.84
N LEU A 151 -3.83 -8.79 -26.19
CA LEU A 151 -4.82 -7.95 -26.87
C LEU A 151 -4.20 -7.03 -27.92
N LYS A 152 -3.00 -6.48 -27.68
CA LYS A 152 -2.28 -5.66 -28.68
C LYS A 152 -1.93 -6.49 -29.92
N ALA A 153 -1.42 -7.71 -29.73
CA ALA A 153 -1.10 -8.62 -30.82
C ALA A 153 -2.37 -9.05 -31.61
N ASP A 154 -3.45 -9.37 -30.91
CA ASP A 154 -4.71 -9.77 -31.53
C ASP A 154 -5.38 -8.63 -32.29
N LYS A 155 -5.31 -7.41 -31.76
CA LYS A 155 -5.74 -6.19 -32.46
C LYS A 155 -4.96 -6.01 -33.76
N GLU A 156 -3.63 -6.08 -33.72
CA GLU A 156 -2.78 -5.93 -34.91
C GLU A 156 -3.11 -7.00 -35.96
N ARG A 157 -3.28 -8.26 -35.53
CA ARG A 157 -3.68 -9.38 -36.41
C ARG A 157 -5.01 -9.09 -37.12
N LEU A 158 -6.02 -8.60 -36.40
CA LEU A 158 -7.33 -8.30 -36.98
C LEU A 158 -7.28 -7.09 -37.93
N GLU A 159 -6.52 -6.04 -37.58
CA GLU A 159 -6.31 -4.88 -38.45
C GLU A 159 -5.63 -5.28 -39.77
N GLN A 160 -4.64 -6.19 -39.71
CA GLN A 160 -4.01 -6.76 -40.92
C GLN A 160 -5.01 -7.56 -41.77
N GLN A 161 -5.87 -8.38 -41.15
CA GLN A 161 -6.92 -9.12 -41.85
C GLN A 161 -7.94 -8.18 -42.52
N LEU A 162 -8.39 -7.13 -41.82
CA LEU A 162 -9.29 -6.12 -42.39
C LEU A 162 -8.66 -5.37 -43.56
N LYS A 163 -7.38 -4.99 -43.44
CA LYS A 163 -6.65 -4.33 -44.53
C LYS A 163 -6.47 -5.24 -45.75
N ALA A 164 -6.32 -6.55 -45.53
CA ALA A 164 -6.25 -7.54 -46.62
C ALA A 164 -7.63 -7.84 -47.24
N MET A 165 -8.71 -7.82 -46.45
CA MET A 165 -10.09 -8.03 -46.92
C MET A 165 -10.76 -6.76 -47.47
N ALA A 166 -10.18 -5.58 -47.26
CA ALA A 166 -10.61 -4.34 -47.89
C ALA A 166 -10.41 -4.46 -49.41
N ILE A 167 -11.42 -5.03 -50.08
CA ILE A 167 -11.60 -4.97 -51.53
C ILE A 167 -11.41 -3.50 -51.93
N PRO A 168 -10.63 -3.17 -52.99
CA PRO A 168 -10.53 -1.80 -53.45
C PRO A 168 -11.96 -1.26 -53.62
N PRO A 169 -12.28 -0.01 -53.25
CA PRO A 169 -13.59 0.54 -53.56
C PRO A 169 -13.80 0.29 -55.04
N ALA A 170 -14.82 -0.53 -55.36
CA ALA A 170 -15.04 -1.04 -56.71
C ALA A 170 -15.07 0.17 -57.63
N GLY A 171 -13.93 0.40 -58.25
CA GLY A 171 -13.64 1.62 -58.96
C GLY A 171 -14.52 1.58 -60.18
N PHE A 172 -15.47 2.51 -60.22
CA PHE A 172 -15.90 3.12 -61.45
C PHE A 172 -16.44 2.11 -62.48
N ILE A 173 -17.73 1.75 -62.38
CA ILE A 173 -18.42 1.16 -63.52
C ILE A 173 -18.29 2.16 -64.69
N PRO A 174 -17.66 1.80 -65.82
CA PRO A 174 -17.58 2.70 -66.96
C PRO A 174 -19.00 3.08 -67.38
N GLY A 175 -19.31 4.38 -67.37
CA GLY A 175 -20.57 4.87 -67.88
C GLY A 175 -20.75 4.35 -69.30
N HIS A 176 -21.84 3.60 -69.53
CA HIS A 176 -22.22 3.18 -70.87
C HIS A 176 -22.24 4.43 -71.77
N PRO A 177 -21.64 4.38 -72.98
CA PRO A 177 -21.70 5.53 -73.87
C PRO A 177 -23.17 5.79 -74.17
N ALA A 178 -23.63 7.00 -73.86
CA ALA A 178 -24.94 7.47 -74.24
C ALA A 178 -25.01 7.42 -75.78
N ALA A 179 -25.72 6.42 -76.31
CA ALA A 179 -26.08 6.41 -77.71
C ALA A 179 -27.08 7.56 -77.93
N TYR A 180 -26.57 8.66 -78.48
CA TYR A 180 -27.38 9.75 -78.99
C TYR A 180 -28.36 9.20 -80.03
N HIS A 181 -29.62 9.03 -79.65
CA HIS A 181 -30.71 9.06 -80.59
C HIS A 181 -31.37 10.44 -80.49
N ALA A 182 -30.90 11.35 -81.35
CA ALA A 182 -31.58 12.59 -81.64
C ALA A 182 -32.86 12.26 -82.45
N GLY A 183 -33.97 12.08 -81.75
CA GLY A 183 -35.32 12.01 -82.32
C GLY A 183 -36.17 13.13 -81.74
N PRO A 184 -36.92 13.91 -82.55
CA PRO A 184 -37.60 15.11 -82.11
C PRO A 184 -38.93 14.73 -81.46
N ASN A 185 -38.91 14.18 -80.25
CA ASN A 185 -40.11 14.09 -79.42
C ASN A 185 -39.75 14.30 -77.95
N LYS A 186 -40.34 15.34 -77.38
CA LYS A 186 -40.12 15.81 -76.02
C LYS A 186 -40.62 14.78 -75.01
N MET A 187 -39.73 13.93 -74.50
CA MET A 187 -39.81 13.47 -73.12
C MET A 187 -38.41 13.51 -72.53
N ALA A 188 -38.20 14.39 -71.55
CA ALA A 188 -37.04 14.28 -70.68
C ALA A 188 -37.15 12.91 -70.00
N VAL A 189 -36.29 11.96 -70.38
CA VAL A 189 -36.05 10.78 -69.56
C VAL A 189 -35.37 11.32 -68.32
N PHE A 190 -36.18 11.64 -67.30
CA PHE A 190 -35.67 11.83 -65.97
C PHE A 190 -34.89 10.57 -65.62
N SER A 191 -33.63 10.74 -65.21
CA SER A 191 -32.89 9.67 -64.55
C SER A 191 -33.64 9.34 -63.27
N SER A 192 -34.63 8.46 -63.37
CA SER A 192 -35.34 7.92 -62.22
C SER A 192 -34.28 7.24 -61.38
N TYR A 193 -34.09 7.77 -60.17
CA TYR A 193 -33.55 7.11 -58.98
C TYR A 193 -32.64 5.93 -59.29
N GLY A 194 -31.33 6.14 -59.09
CA GLY A 194 -30.34 5.08 -59.16
C GLY A 194 -30.86 3.81 -58.47
N PHE A 195 -30.61 2.67 -59.12
CA PHE A 195 -30.96 1.31 -58.69
C PHE A 195 -30.34 0.88 -57.35
N VAL A 196 -29.91 1.83 -56.50
CA VAL A 196 -29.48 1.58 -55.14
C VAL A 196 -30.71 1.68 -54.26
N PRO A 197 -31.24 0.55 -53.77
CA PRO A 197 -32.40 0.63 -52.94
C PRO A 197 -31.99 1.23 -51.59
N MET A 198 -32.74 2.23 -51.11
CA MET A 198 -32.35 3.09 -49.97
C MET A 198 -32.00 2.34 -48.68
N TRP A 199 -32.42 1.08 -48.54
CA TRP A 199 -32.12 0.27 -47.37
C TRP A 199 -30.62 0.04 -47.17
N GLN A 200 -29.78 0.15 -48.21
CA GLN A 200 -28.32 0.04 -48.08
C GLN A 200 -27.70 1.14 -47.20
N TYR A 201 -28.37 2.28 -47.04
CA TYR A 201 -27.91 3.40 -46.22
C TYR A 201 -28.51 3.41 -44.81
N LEU A 202 -29.35 2.43 -44.45
CA LEU A 202 -29.90 2.31 -43.10
C LEU A 202 -28.88 1.65 -42.15
N PRO A 203 -28.64 2.22 -40.94
CA PRO A 203 -27.83 1.59 -39.90
C PRO A 203 -28.35 0.18 -39.55
N PRO A 204 -27.48 -0.78 -39.16
CA PRO A 204 -27.90 -2.14 -38.78
C PRO A 204 -28.98 -2.18 -37.70
N ALA A 205 -28.95 -1.23 -36.75
CA ALA A 205 -29.97 -1.09 -35.70
C ALA A 205 -31.39 -0.80 -36.25
N ALA A 206 -31.50 -0.16 -37.42
CA ALA A 206 -32.79 0.11 -38.06
C ALA A 206 -33.31 -1.07 -38.91
N ARG A 207 -32.49 -2.12 -39.09
CA ARG A 207 -32.88 -3.37 -39.76
C ARG A 207 -33.25 -4.48 -38.77
N ASP A 208 -33.03 -4.25 -37.47
CA ASP A 208 -33.33 -5.21 -36.43
C ASP A 208 -34.81 -5.12 -36.04
N THR A 209 -35.63 -6.01 -36.61
CA THR A 209 -37.04 -6.13 -36.29
C THR A 209 -37.31 -7.12 -35.16
N SER A 210 -36.27 -7.66 -34.51
CA SER A 210 -36.43 -8.65 -33.44
C SER A 210 -37.24 -8.12 -32.26
N HIS A 211 -37.24 -6.81 -32.01
CA HIS A 211 -37.99 -6.15 -30.93
C HIS A 211 -39.24 -5.40 -31.42
N ASP A 212 -39.60 -5.50 -32.72
CA ASP A 212 -40.77 -4.80 -33.29
C ASP A 212 -42.11 -5.27 -32.67
N HIS A 213 -42.12 -6.49 -32.13
CA HIS A 213 -43.28 -7.09 -31.46
C HIS A 213 -43.53 -6.53 -30.05
N GLU A 214 -42.56 -5.85 -29.44
CA GLU A 214 -42.70 -5.24 -28.10
C GLU A 214 -43.37 -3.86 -28.16
N LEU A 215 -43.30 -3.20 -29.32
CA LEU A 215 -43.81 -1.84 -29.54
C LEU A 215 -45.22 -1.80 -30.16
N ARG A 216 -45.78 -2.94 -30.56
CA ARG A 216 -47.17 -3.01 -31.00
C ARG A 216 -48.07 -3.42 -29.83
N PRO A 217 -49.11 -2.63 -29.51
CA PRO A 217 -50.13 -3.09 -28.59
C PRO A 217 -50.80 -4.36 -29.16
N PRO A 218 -51.17 -5.35 -28.33
CA PRO A 218 -51.80 -6.57 -28.79
C PRO A 218 -53.07 -6.22 -29.58
N ALA A 219 -53.12 -6.70 -30.82
CA ALA A 219 -54.31 -6.56 -31.66
C ALA A 219 -55.48 -7.26 -30.96
N ALA A 220 -56.55 -6.50 -30.71
CA ALA A 220 -57.85 -7.01 -30.31
C ALA A 220 -58.61 -7.57 -31.52
#